data_AF-U6F340-F1
#
_entry.id   AF-U6F340-F1
#
_cell.length_a   1.000
_cell.length_b   1.000
_cell.length_c   1.000
_cell.angle_alpha   90.00
_cell.angle_beta   90.00
_cell.angle_gamma   90.00
#
_symmetry.space_group_name_H-M   'P 1'
#
loop_
_entity.id
_entity.type
_entity.pdbx_description
1 polymer ?
#
loop_
_entity_poly.entity_id
_entity_poly.type
_entity_poly.pdbx_seq_one_letter_code
_entity_poly.pdbx_strand_id
1 'polypeptide(L)'
;MDTYKLNYLNATVGMFGDFSNFKDVIDYVFEINTYKKALDIFDCDDIQDLSETVTNDQGMFDDEKARQLCIDCLDGEDLDDEDPEAEWGDEMYCRAAGK
;
A
#
# COMPACT_ATOMS: atom_id res chain seq x y z
N MET A 1 12.48 -9.01 1.25
CA MET A 1 11.17 -9.69 1.32
C MET A 1 10.22 -8.54 1.17
N ASP A 2 9.67 -8.37 -0.03
CA ASP A 2 9.36 -7.03 -0.51
C ASP A 2 8.33 -6.35 0.39
N THR A 3 8.74 -5.24 1.00
CA THR A 3 7.93 -4.46 1.93
C THR A 3 7.80 -3.07 1.38
N TYR A 4 6.57 -2.60 1.27
CA TYR A 4 6.26 -1.29 0.70
C TYR A 4 5.68 -0.40 1.78
N LYS A 5 6.14 0.84 1.83
CA LYS A 5 5.53 1.86 2.67
C LYS A 5 4.56 2.67 1.83
N LEU A 6 3.39 2.97 2.35
CA LEU A 6 2.42 3.85 1.72
C LEU A 6 2.31 5.11 2.57
N ASN A 7 3.02 6.17 2.20
CA ASN A 7 3.15 7.37 3.03
C ASN A 7 1.80 8.09 3.24
N TYR A 8 0.91 8.04 2.24
CA TYR A 8 -0.44 8.61 2.35
C TYR A 8 -1.28 7.98 3.48
N LEU A 9 -1.13 6.67 3.69
CA LEU A 9 -1.85 5.92 4.72
C LEU A 9 -1.04 5.75 6.01
N ASN A 10 0.25 6.10 5.98
CA ASN A 10 1.22 5.78 7.02
C ASN A 10 1.15 4.29 7.41
N ALA A 11 1.13 3.42 6.40
CA ALA A 11 0.97 1.98 6.55
C ALA A 11 1.98 1.21 5.69
N THR A 12 2.21 -0.05 6.02
CA THR A 12 3.13 -0.94 5.32
C THR A 12 2.41 -2.11 4.67
N VAL A 13 2.86 -2.52 3.49
CA VAL A 13 2.34 -3.68 2.74
C VAL A 13 3.45 -4.70 2.62
N GLY A 14 3.17 -5.93 3.04
CA GLY A 14 4.11 -7.04 2.97
C GLY A 14 3.74 -8.15 3.94
N MET A 15 4.50 -9.24 3.95
CA MET A 15 4.20 -10.42 4.78
C MET A 15 4.10 -10.10 6.30
N PHE A 16 4.76 -9.04 6.75
CA PHE A 16 4.74 -8.56 8.15
C PHE A 16 4.23 -7.11 8.28
N GLY A 17 3.69 -6.54 7.19
CA GLY A 17 3.16 -5.18 7.19
C GLY A 17 1.75 -5.10 7.78
N ASP A 18 1.23 -3.88 7.88
CA ASP A 18 -0.16 -3.60 8.26
C ASP A 18 -1.16 -4.27 7.30
N PHE A 19 -0.79 -4.35 6.02
CA PHE A 19 -1.54 -5.01 4.97
C PHE A 19 -0.76 -6.20 4.40
N SER A 20 -1.45 -7.32 4.20
CA SER A 20 -0.84 -8.52 3.62
C SER A 20 -0.66 -8.42 2.11
N ASN A 21 -1.58 -7.73 1.42
CA ASN A 21 -1.54 -7.53 -0.03
C ASN A 21 -2.07 -6.14 -0.41
N PHE A 22 -1.76 -5.67 -1.62
CA PHE A 22 -2.24 -4.38 -2.13
C PHE A 22 -3.76 -4.32 -2.31
N LYS A 23 -4.40 -5.47 -2.53
CA LYS A 23 -5.86 -5.54 -2.52
C LYS A 23 -6.46 -5.03 -1.21
N ASP A 24 -5.90 -5.44 -0.08
CA ASP A 24 -6.42 -5.06 1.25
C ASP A 24 -6.27 -3.56 1.48
N VAL A 25 -5.21 -2.96 0.92
CA VAL A 25 -5.00 -1.50 0.93
C VAL A 25 -6.10 -0.79 0.16
N ILE A 26 -6.41 -1.25 -1.06
CA ILE A 26 -7.46 -0.66 -1.89
C ILE A 26 -8.79 -0.75 -1.14
N ASP A 27 -9.15 -1.93 -0.65
CA ASP A 27 -10.38 -2.13 0.13
C ASP A 27 -10.41 -1.19 1.34
N TYR A 28 -9.31 -1.06 2.08
CA TYR A 28 -9.20 -0.15 3.22
C TYR A 28 -9.42 1.32 2.84
N VAL A 29 -8.83 1.80 1.73
CA VAL A 29 -9.03 3.17 1.23
C VAL A 29 -10.51 3.45 0.97
N PHE A 30 -11.23 2.48 0.41
CA PHE A 30 -12.68 2.57 0.16
C PHE A 30 -13.52 2.44 1.44
N GLU A 31 -13.00 1.82 2.51
CA GLU A 31 -13.66 1.76 3.82
C GLU A 31 -13.52 3.09 4.59
N ILE A 32 -12.34 3.72 4.56
CA ILE A 32 -12.07 4.93 5.34
C ILE A 32 -12.48 6.23 4.62
N ASN A 33 -12.59 6.21 3.29
CA ASN A 33 -13.00 7.36 2.49
C ASN A 33 -14.36 7.12 1.82
N THR A 34 -15.02 8.20 1.39
CA THR A 34 -16.18 8.08 0.51
C THR A 34 -15.74 7.53 -0.85
N TYR A 35 -16.60 6.75 -1.49
CA TYR A 35 -16.33 6.14 -2.80
C TYR A 35 -15.71 7.10 -3.83
N LYS A 36 -16.26 8.32 -3.94
CA LYS A 36 -15.73 9.34 -4.84
C LYS A 36 -14.31 9.77 -4.47
N LYS A 37 -14.04 9.97 -3.17
CA LYS A 37 -12.72 10.37 -2.70
C LYS A 37 -11.69 9.25 -2.84
N ALA A 38 -12.09 7.99 -2.66
CA ALA A 38 -11.25 6.83 -2.90
C ALA A 38 -10.84 6.73 -4.38
N LEU A 39 -11.79 6.94 -5.30
CA LEU A 39 -11.51 7.04 -6.74
C LEU A 39 -10.58 8.20 -7.07
N ASP A 40 -10.84 9.40 -6.51
CA ASP A 40 -9.98 10.58 -6.70
C ASP A 40 -8.55 10.33 -6.21
N ILE A 41 -8.35 9.52 -5.15
CA ILE A 41 -7.02 9.13 -4.65
C ILE A 41 -6.30 8.23 -5.66
N PHE A 42 -7.02 7.28 -6.25
CA PHE A 42 -6.46 6.36 -7.25
C PHE A 42 -6.42 6.92 -8.67
N ASP A 43 -6.68 8.23 -8.84
CA ASP A 43 -6.76 8.90 -10.14
C ASP A 43 -7.68 8.16 -11.15
N CYS A 44 -8.76 7.57 -10.64
CA CYS A 44 -9.74 6.82 -11.43
C CYS A 44 -11.06 7.61 -11.53
N ASP A 45 -11.71 7.64 -12.70
CA ASP A 45 -13.02 8.29 -12.83
C ASP A 45 -14.15 7.41 -12.26
N ASP A 46 -14.02 6.09 -12.42
CA ASP A 46 -14.96 5.12 -11.87
C ASP A 46 -14.33 3.76 -11.49
N ILE A 47 -15.16 2.82 -11.02
CA ILE A 47 -14.71 1.48 -10.59
C ILE A 47 -14.29 0.61 -11.77
N GLN A 48 -14.77 0.88 -12.98
CA GLN A 48 -14.33 0.17 -14.18
C GLN A 48 -12.88 0.53 -14.47
N ASP A 49 -12.52 1.81 -14.41
CA ASP A 49 -11.12 2.24 -14.57
C ASP A 49 -10.21 1.61 -13.52
N LEU A 50 -10.64 1.61 -12.25
CA LEU A 50 -9.90 0.94 -11.18
C LEU A 50 -9.73 -0.55 -11.48
N SER A 51 -10.80 -1.23 -11.89
CA SER A 51 -10.78 -2.64 -12.25
C SER A 51 -9.86 -2.92 -13.43
N GLU A 52 -9.90 -2.11 -14.50
CA GLU A 52 -9.02 -2.25 -15.66
C GLU A 52 -7.55 -2.00 -15.30
N THR A 53 -7.32 -1.08 -14.36
CA THR A 53 -5.99 -0.76 -13.86
C THR A 53 -5.41 -1.91 -13.04
N VAL A 54 -6.20 -2.61 -12.21
CA VAL A 54 -5.71 -3.71 -11.36
C VAL A 54 -5.93 -5.11 -11.94
N THR A 55 -6.45 -5.24 -13.17
CA THR A 55 -6.65 -6.53 -13.84
C THR A 55 -5.71 -6.71 -15.03
N ASN A 56 -5.31 -7.95 -15.29
CA ASN A 56 -4.50 -8.30 -16.46
C ASN A 56 -5.36 -8.50 -17.72
N ASP A 57 -4.70 -8.76 -18.85
CA ASP A 57 -5.36 -9.01 -20.15
C ASP A 57 -6.31 -10.22 -20.15
N GLN A 58 -6.27 -11.05 -19.09
CA GLN A 58 -7.16 -12.19 -18.89
C GLN A 58 -8.37 -11.85 -17.99
N GLY A 59 -8.49 -10.60 -17.53
CA GLY A 59 -9.53 -10.15 -16.59
C GLY A 59 -9.35 -10.70 -15.17
N MET A 60 -8.16 -11.19 -14.84
CA MET A 60 -7.82 -11.64 -13.49
C MET A 60 -7.13 -10.52 -12.72
N PHE A 61 -7.31 -10.49 -11.41
CA PHE A 61 -6.60 -9.56 -10.54
C PHE A 61 -5.08 -9.73 -10.68
N ASP A 62 -4.38 -8.62 -10.91
CA ASP A 62 -2.94 -8.55 -11.09
C ASP A 62 -2.34 -7.76 -9.94
N ASP A 63 -1.65 -8.48 -9.05
CA ASP A 63 -1.07 -7.90 -7.84
C ASP A 63 0.05 -6.90 -8.17
N GLU A 64 0.79 -7.09 -9.27
CA GLU A 64 1.84 -6.17 -9.69
C GLU A 64 1.24 -4.85 -10.17
N LYS A 65 0.12 -4.89 -10.91
CA LYS A 65 -0.58 -3.67 -11.30
C LYS A 65 -1.21 -2.95 -10.11
N ALA A 66 -1.79 -3.70 -9.16
CA ALA A 66 -2.35 -3.14 -7.94
C ALA A 66 -1.27 -2.49 -7.07
N ARG A 67 -0.09 -3.13 -6.99
CA ARG A 67 1.12 -2.58 -6.36
C ARG A 67 1.49 -1.25 -7.00
N GLN A 68 1.65 -1.24 -8.32
CA GLN A 68 2.07 -0.04 -9.03
C GLN A 68 1.09 1.12 -8.86
N LEU A 69 -0.21 0.83 -8.93
CA LEU A 69 -1.26 1.80 -8.64
C LEU A 69 -1.15 2.36 -7.21
N CYS A 70 -1.00 1.49 -6.21
CA CYS A 70 -0.88 1.94 -4.82
C CYS A 70 0.39 2.75 -4.59
N ILE A 71 1.50 2.38 -5.24
CA ILE A 71 2.76 3.12 -5.17
C ILE A 71 2.61 4.51 -5.77
N ASP A 72 2.06 4.60 -6.98
CA ASP A 72 1.91 5.88 -7.68
C ASP A 72 0.90 6.81 -6.99
N CYS A 73 -0.21 6.26 -6.47
CA CYS A 73 -1.32 7.05 -5.90
C CYS A 73 -1.20 7.33 -4.41
N LEU A 74 -0.60 6.43 -3.63
CA LEU A 74 -0.50 6.53 -2.16
C LEU A 74 0.89 6.95 -1.68
N ASP A 75 1.70 7.50 -2.59
CA ASP A 75 3.08 7.92 -2.32
C ASP A 75 3.87 6.76 -1.71
N GLY A 76 3.85 5.64 -2.43
CA GLY A 76 4.44 4.40 -1.98
C GLY A 76 5.93 4.32 -2.30
N GLU A 77 6.69 3.75 -1.38
CA GLU A 77 8.13 3.58 -1.49
C GLU A 77 8.47 2.12 -1.22
N ASP A 78 9.38 1.57 -2.04
CA ASP A 78 9.94 0.24 -1.81
C ASP A 78 11.00 0.33 -0.71
N LEU A 79 10.70 -0.25 0.45
CA LEU A 79 11.61 -0.23 1.59
C LEU A 79 12.75 -1.25 1.47
N ASP A 80 12.73 -2.15 0.47
CA ASP A 80 13.85 -3.06 0.22
C ASP A 80 14.96 -2.39 -0.63
N ASP A 81 14.69 -1.25 -1.28
CA ASP A 81 15.70 -0.46 -2.02
C ASP A 81 16.34 0.65 -1.16
N GLU A 82 15.77 0.97 0.00
CA GLU A 82 16.41 1.81 1.02
C GLU A 82 17.29 0.96 1.95
N ASP A 83 18.59 1.05 1.69
CA ASP A 83 19.73 0.96 2.62
C ASP A 83 19.46 0.20 3.95
N PRO A 84 20.16 -0.92 4.24
CA PRO A 84 20.03 -1.66 5.51
C PRO A 84 20.35 -0.85 6.79
N GLU A 85 20.70 0.44 6.68
CA GLU A 85 20.84 1.40 7.78
C GLU A 85 19.69 2.43 7.91
N ALA A 86 18.61 2.35 7.12
CA ALA A 86 17.39 3.15 7.32
C ALA A 86 16.61 2.64 8.53
N GLU A 87 17.21 2.88 9.70
CA GLU A 87 16.63 3.15 11.00
C GLU A 87 15.10 2.94 11.00
N TRP A 88 14.69 1.73 11.36
CA TRP A 88 13.33 1.42 11.77
C TRP A 88 13.06 2.26 13.01
N GLY A 89 12.63 3.50 12.76
CA GLY A 89 12.37 4.54 13.73
C GLY A 89 11.36 4.06 14.78
N ASP A 90 11.92 3.60 15.89
CA ASP A 90 11.68 4.24 17.19
C ASP A 90 10.41 3.87 17.98
N GLU A 91 9.89 2.63 17.90
CA GLU A 91 8.86 2.18 18.88
C GLU A 91 9.15 0.89 19.67
N MET A 92 10.20 0.12 19.39
CA MET A 92 10.48 -1.13 20.14
C MET A 92 11.56 -1.00 21.22
N TYR A 93 12.37 0.06 21.23
CA TYR A 93 13.46 0.20 22.19
C TYR A 93 13.04 0.64 23.61
N CYS A 94 11.80 1.09 23.80
CA CYS A 94 11.30 1.50 25.11
C CYS A 94 10.81 0.35 26.00
N ARG A 95 10.77 -0.91 25.52
CA ARG A 95 10.32 -2.05 26.34
C ARG A 95 11.43 -3.02 26.78
N ALA A 96 12.62 -2.95 26.18
CA ALA A 96 13.72 -3.86 26.51
C ALA A 96 14.70 -3.33 27.58
N ALA A 97 14.76 -2.01 27.82
CA ALA A 97 15.65 -1.40 28.82
C ALA A 97 14.96 -1.07 30.16
N GLY A 98 13.76 -1.62 30.39
CA GLY A 98 12.94 -1.34 31.56
C GLY A 98 12.68 -2.56 32.44
N LYS A 99 13.74 -3.17 33.00
CA LYS A 99 13.84 -3.65 34.39
C LYS A 99 15.12 -4.44 34.64
#